data_AF-A0A371YWD7-F1
#
_entry.id   AF-A0A371YWD7-F1
#
_cell.length_a   1.000
_cell.length_b   1.000
_cell.length_c   1.000
_cell.angle_alpha   90.00
_cell.angle_beta   90.00
_cell.angle_gamma   90.00
#
_symmetry.space_group_name_H-M   'P 1'
#
loop_
_entity.id
_entity.type
_entity.pdbx_description
1 polymer ?
#
loop_
_entity_poly.entity_id
_entity_poly.type
_entity_poly.pdbx_seq_one_letter_code
_entity_poly.pdbx_strand_id
1 'polypeptide(L)'
;MFLVGLASILPWHLPRLVAFIRGGWGVIGLLVALLSCGVVLPGGVMTQGPGFFAPVVDGLGLLLPLGLIGLMATDRRDLAACAGAACAVMGGPVISCMGAGWVLLARGGSVRPAPDMLGLLLLASVSACPDRGVNLLPALCWVGTRGLLGLSFSPRVASRGLRAFRMADMAGLIAGMALWLHLLAGERMPDIRWGAFLIIAGCLFYGMASWRALCAADARRVMTGLVGGTGALVVVIAGLMVLARADDLPAMAVCATRTLMLVAGSTLVWAFMARTVDVMEREAGPSVLLRLGGLGMLMPRLSGLFAMGLLAESGLPPLLVFFVIWMLAHLLAAMPRAGGLAGDLPLLLALGALGAG
;
A
#
# COMPACT_ATOMS: atom_id res chain seq x y z
N MET A 1 23.66 9.23 -3.06
CA MET A 1 24.04 9.62 -1.68
C MET A 1 23.97 11.12 -1.42
N PHE A 2 24.51 12.00 -2.28
CA PHE A 2 24.55 13.46 -2.05
C PHE A 2 23.19 14.20 -2.02
N LEU A 3 22.19 13.76 -2.77
CA LEU A 3 20.83 14.33 -2.72
C LEU A 3 20.02 13.89 -1.48
N VAL A 4 20.44 12.81 -0.82
CA VAL A 4 19.71 12.17 0.30
C VAL A 4 20.18 12.69 1.67
N GLY A 5 21.47 13.07 1.80
CA GLY A 5 22.01 13.70 3.02
C GLY A 5 21.68 15.18 3.17
N LEU A 6 21.38 15.88 2.07
CA LEU A 6 21.02 17.30 2.11
C LEU A 6 19.63 17.52 2.73
N ALA A 7 18.71 16.56 2.58
CA ALA A 7 17.36 16.61 3.13
C ALA A 7 17.31 16.53 4.67
N SER A 8 18.27 15.87 5.32
CA SER A 8 18.27 15.65 6.77
C SER A 8 19.11 16.66 7.56
N ILE A 9 20.01 17.40 6.92
CA ILE A 9 21.03 18.23 7.61
C ILE A 9 20.89 19.73 7.32
N LEU A 10 20.20 20.16 6.25
CA LEU A 10 20.04 21.60 6.00
C LEU A 10 19.10 22.23 7.06
N PRO A 11 19.40 23.43 7.59
CA PRO A 11 18.48 24.15 8.47
C PRO A 11 17.31 24.67 7.63
N TRP A 12 16.31 23.82 7.41
CA TRP A 12 15.17 24.06 6.52
C TRP A 12 14.12 24.96 7.19
N HIS A 13 14.41 26.24 7.37
CA HIS A 13 13.46 27.24 7.90
C HIS A 13 12.54 27.87 6.85
N LEU A 14 12.53 27.37 5.61
CA LEU A 14 11.86 28.05 4.49
C LEU A 14 10.60 27.30 4.01
N PRO A 15 9.39 27.87 4.16
CA PRO A 15 8.16 27.33 3.54
C PRO A 15 8.28 27.21 2.00
N ARG A 16 9.18 27.98 1.39
CA ARG A 16 9.54 27.90 -0.04
C ARG A 16 10.10 26.53 -0.44
N LEU A 17 10.82 25.85 0.46
CA LEU A 17 11.34 24.52 0.16
C LEU A 17 10.22 23.49 0.03
N VAL A 18 9.27 23.50 0.96
CA VAL A 18 8.13 22.57 0.95
C VAL A 18 7.35 22.73 -0.35
N ALA A 19 7.15 23.98 -0.81
CA ALA A 19 6.53 24.27 -2.10
C ALA A 19 7.37 23.75 -3.29
N PHE A 20 8.70 23.93 -3.26
CA PHE A 20 9.60 23.43 -4.29
C PHE A 20 9.58 21.89 -4.39
N ILE A 21 9.64 21.20 -3.25
CA ILE A 21 9.58 19.73 -3.19
C ILE A 21 8.23 19.22 -3.70
N ARG A 22 7.12 19.88 -3.33
CA ARG A 22 5.79 19.56 -3.91
C ARG A 22 5.77 19.75 -5.42
N GLY A 23 6.32 20.85 -5.92
CA GLY A 23 6.48 21.08 -7.36
C GLY A 23 7.23 19.93 -8.04
N GLY A 24 8.31 19.44 -7.42
CA GLY A 24 9.04 18.26 -7.87
C GLY A 24 8.18 16.99 -7.95
N TRP A 25 7.32 16.74 -6.96
CA TRP A 25 6.36 15.63 -6.99
C TRP A 25 5.33 15.76 -8.11
N GLY A 26 4.92 16.99 -8.42
CA GLY A 26 4.04 17.27 -9.56
C GLY A 26 4.71 17.00 -10.89
N VAL A 27 5.98 17.37 -11.05
CA VAL A 27 6.76 17.05 -12.24
C VAL A 27 6.95 15.54 -12.40
N ILE A 28 7.24 14.81 -11.31
CA ILE A 28 7.35 13.34 -11.33
C ILE A 28 6.01 12.71 -11.73
N GLY A 29 4.90 13.13 -11.12
CA GLY A 29 3.57 12.63 -11.46
C GLY A 29 3.20 12.92 -12.92
N LEU A 30 3.50 14.12 -13.41
CA LEU A 30 3.28 14.51 -14.80
C LEU A 30 4.11 13.68 -15.78
N LEU A 31 5.40 13.47 -15.50
CA LEU A 31 6.29 12.66 -16.33
C LEU A 31 5.81 11.21 -16.42
N VAL A 32 5.39 10.63 -15.30
CA VAL A 32 4.85 9.26 -15.25
C VAL A 32 3.51 9.16 -15.97
N ALA A 33 2.65 10.18 -15.86
CA ALA A 33 1.40 10.25 -16.63
C ALA A 33 1.69 10.28 -18.14
N LEU A 34 2.62 11.13 -18.59
CA LEU A 34 3.02 11.23 -20.00
C LEU A 34 3.58 9.90 -20.52
N LEU A 35 4.45 9.25 -19.73
CA LEU A 35 4.95 7.90 -20.03
C LEU A 35 3.83 6.88 -20.16
N SER A 36 2.85 6.90 -19.24
CA SER A 36 1.69 5.98 -19.27
C SER A 36 0.75 6.22 -20.44
N CYS A 37 0.71 7.44 -20.99
CA CYS A 37 -0.01 7.78 -22.21
C CYS A 37 0.76 7.43 -23.50
N GLY A 38 1.94 6.80 -23.40
CA GLY A 38 2.74 6.40 -24.56
C GLY A 38 3.57 7.53 -25.16
N VAL A 39 3.76 8.66 -24.45
CA VAL A 39 4.63 9.74 -24.90
C VAL A 39 6.08 9.31 -24.74
N VAL A 40 6.79 9.15 -25.86
CA VAL A 40 8.22 8.79 -25.87
C VAL A 40 9.02 10.00 -25.37
N LEU A 41 9.57 9.88 -24.16
CA LEU A 41 10.50 10.88 -23.63
C LEU A 41 11.82 10.84 -24.44
N PRO A 42 12.40 11.99 -24.79
CA PRO A 42 13.69 12.05 -25.47
C PRO A 42 14.78 11.53 -24.53
N GLY A 43 15.45 10.45 -24.94
CA GLY A 43 16.35 9.66 -24.11
C GLY A 43 15.66 8.40 -23.63
N GLY A 44 15.74 7.33 -24.42
CA GLY A 44 15.13 6.04 -24.10
C GLY A 44 15.47 5.62 -22.67
N VAL A 45 14.46 5.37 -21.86
CA VAL A 45 14.65 4.89 -20.49
C VAL A 45 15.26 3.50 -20.59
N MET A 46 16.56 3.38 -20.29
CA MET A 46 17.21 2.08 -20.16
C MET A 46 16.63 1.38 -18.93
N THR A 47 15.53 0.64 -19.11
CA THR A 47 14.84 -0.14 -18.07
C THR A 47 15.32 -1.59 -18.00
N GLN A 48 16.27 -1.98 -18.86
CA GLN A 48 16.73 -3.37 -18.96
C GLN A 48 18.21 -3.47 -18.60
N GLY A 49 18.51 -3.44 -17.30
CA GLY A 49 19.85 -3.73 -16.80
C GLY A 49 19.81 -4.16 -15.33
N PRO A 50 20.54 -5.19 -14.92
CA PRO A 50 20.73 -5.50 -13.51
C PRO A 50 21.52 -4.37 -12.86
N GLY A 51 20.90 -3.61 -11.97
CA GLY A 51 21.50 -2.42 -11.39
C GLY A 51 20.85 -1.97 -10.09
N PHE A 52 21.53 -1.06 -9.39
CA PHE A 52 21.07 -0.46 -8.14
C PHE A 52 19.69 0.22 -8.31
N PHE A 53 19.38 0.74 -9.50
CA PHE A 53 18.09 1.27 -9.92
C PHE A 53 17.56 0.42 -11.08
N ALA A 54 17.06 -0.77 -10.80
CA ALA A 54 16.33 -1.61 -11.75
C ALA A 54 14.83 -1.50 -11.44
N PRO A 55 14.14 -0.43 -11.89
CA PRO A 55 12.71 -0.30 -11.66
C PRO A 55 11.99 -1.47 -12.33
N VAL A 56 11.08 -2.11 -11.61
CA VAL A 56 10.15 -3.06 -12.25
C VAL A 56 9.27 -2.24 -13.17
N VAL A 57 9.22 -2.59 -14.46
CA VAL A 57 8.43 -1.87 -15.49
C VAL A 57 6.98 -1.72 -15.04
N ASP A 58 6.43 -2.75 -14.39
CA ASP A 58 5.07 -2.74 -13.83
C ASP A 58 4.95 -1.83 -12.59
N GLY A 59 6.02 -1.58 -11.84
CA GLY A 59 6.02 -0.78 -10.61
C GLY A 59 6.00 0.74 -10.85
N LEU A 60 6.43 1.22 -12.03
CA LEU A 60 6.49 2.65 -12.35
C LEU A 60 5.12 3.34 -12.28
N GLY A 61 4.04 2.61 -12.53
CA GLY A 61 2.67 3.11 -12.39
C GLY A 61 2.33 3.59 -10.96
N LEU A 62 2.99 3.04 -9.93
CA LEU A 62 2.81 3.44 -8.53
C LEU A 62 3.36 4.85 -8.23
N LEU A 63 4.24 5.39 -9.07
CA LEU A 63 4.76 6.75 -8.92
C LEU A 63 3.71 7.83 -9.22
N LEU A 64 2.70 7.51 -10.05
CA LEU A 64 1.61 8.45 -10.35
C LEU A 64 0.77 8.78 -9.11
N PRO A 65 0.15 7.82 -8.41
CA PRO A 65 -0.59 8.13 -7.19
C PRO A 65 0.34 8.69 -6.12
N LEU A 66 1.59 8.21 -6.03
CA LEU A 66 2.56 8.74 -5.08
C LEU A 66 2.92 10.21 -5.34
N GLY A 67 3.06 10.63 -6.59
CA GLY A 67 3.32 12.01 -6.98
C GLY A 67 2.18 12.95 -6.61
N LEU A 68 0.93 12.50 -6.80
CA LEU A 68 -0.26 13.24 -6.38
C LEU A 68 -0.36 13.32 -4.85
N ILE A 69 -0.04 12.25 -4.12
CA ILE A 69 0.03 12.27 -2.65
C ILE A 69 1.14 13.23 -2.18
N GLY A 70 2.31 13.19 -2.81
CA GLY A 70 3.43 14.08 -2.50
C GLY A 70 3.11 15.55 -2.76
N LEU A 71 2.36 15.85 -3.83
CA LEU A 71 1.81 17.18 -4.11
C LEU A 71 0.86 17.65 -3.01
N MET A 72 -0.02 16.75 -2.57
CA MET A 72 -1.00 17.05 -1.54
C MET A 72 -0.39 17.05 -0.14
N ALA A 73 0.84 16.57 0.11
CA ALA A 73 1.44 16.43 1.43
C ALA A 73 1.68 17.77 2.16
N THR A 74 1.22 17.89 3.42
CA THR A 74 1.31 19.15 4.19
C THR A 74 2.53 19.19 5.07
N ASP A 75 2.90 18.03 5.61
CA ASP A 75 3.95 17.93 6.61
C ASP A 75 5.25 17.37 6.03
N ARG A 76 6.37 17.74 6.65
CA ARG A 76 7.71 17.25 6.26
C ARG A 76 7.82 15.74 6.36
N ARG A 77 7.14 15.15 7.34
CA ARG A 77 7.11 13.69 7.55
C ARG A 77 6.38 12.97 6.42
N ASP A 78 5.32 13.57 5.89
CA ASP A 78 4.58 13.00 4.76
C ASP A 78 5.42 13.08 3.47
N LEU A 79 6.11 14.20 3.24
CA LEU A 79 7.05 14.33 2.12
C LEU A 79 8.22 13.35 2.23
N ALA A 80 8.77 13.17 3.43
CA ALA A 80 9.81 12.18 3.69
C ALA A 80 9.32 10.75 3.47
N ALA A 81 8.07 10.43 3.87
CA ALA A 81 7.45 9.15 3.58
C ALA A 81 7.24 8.95 2.08
N CYS A 82 6.79 9.99 1.35
CA CYS A 82 6.66 9.90 -0.10
C CYS A 82 8.02 9.64 -0.75
N ALA A 83 9.08 10.32 -0.32
CA ALA A 83 10.44 10.11 -0.85
C ALA A 83 10.93 8.68 -0.59
N GLY A 84 10.69 8.15 0.63
CA GLY A 84 10.98 6.75 0.95
C GLY A 84 10.22 5.77 0.06
N ALA A 85 8.93 6.01 -0.20
CA ALA A 85 8.13 5.19 -1.09
C ALA A 85 8.58 5.30 -2.56
N ALA A 86 9.05 6.45 -3.02
CA ALA A 86 9.61 6.58 -4.37
C ALA A 86 10.92 5.81 -4.52
N CYS A 87 11.75 5.79 -3.47
CA CYS A 87 12.91 4.89 -3.41
C CYS A 87 12.47 3.42 -3.39
N ALA A 88 11.35 3.10 -2.73
CA ALA A 88 10.77 1.76 -2.73
C ALA A 88 10.35 1.30 -4.13
N VAL A 89 9.83 2.21 -4.96
CA VAL A 89 9.32 1.92 -6.31
C VAL A 89 10.41 1.96 -7.39
N MET A 90 11.33 2.92 -7.33
CA MET A 90 12.38 3.10 -8.36
C MET A 90 13.64 2.27 -8.10
N GLY A 91 13.85 1.85 -6.86
CA GLY A 91 15.07 1.18 -6.43
C GLY A 91 15.10 -0.30 -6.83
N GLY A 92 16.32 -0.85 -6.96
CA GLY A 92 16.52 -2.30 -6.90
C GLY A 92 16.16 -2.84 -5.51
N PRO A 93 16.23 -4.17 -5.28
CA PRO A 93 15.64 -4.80 -4.09
C PRO A 93 16.20 -4.28 -2.76
N VAL A 94 17.50 -3.95 -2.69
CA VAL A 94 18.14 -3.37 -1.49
C VAL A 94 17.64 -1.94 -1.23
N ILE A 95 17.61 -1.09 -2.27
CA ILE A 95 17.10 0.28 -2.16
C ILE A 95 15.62 0.26 -1.81
N SER A 96 14.87 -0.72 -2.33
CA SER A 96 13.46 -0.84 -2.07
C SER A 96 13.17 -1.09 -0.59
N CYS A 97 13.94 -2.00 0.02
CA CYS A 97 13.91 -2.27 1.46
C CYS A 97 14.32 -1.06 2.31
N MET A 98 15.35 -0.32 1.88
CA MET A 98 15.78 0.92 2.55
C MET A 98 14.70 2.00 2.48
N GLY A 99 14.07 2.18 1.31
CA GLY A 99 12.96 3.11 1.10
C GLY A 99 11.76 2.77 1.99
N ALA A 100 11.37 1.49 2.03
CA ALA A 100 10.35 0.97 2.94
C ALA A 100 10.70 1.23 4.43
N GLY A 101 11.95 0.99 4.83
CA GLY A 101 12.41 1.28 6.19
C GLY A 101 12.31 2.77 6.54
N TRP A 102 12.61 3.65 5.57
CA TRP A 102 12.46 5.09 5.72
C TRP A 102 10.99 5.51 5.90
N VAL A 103 10.06 4.87 5.18
CA VAL A 103 8.62 5.10 5.36
C VAL A 103 8.16 4.73 6.77
N LEU A 104 8.63 3.60 7.32
CA LEU A 104 8.35 3.22 8.71
C LEU A 104 8.86 4.25 9.71
N LEU A 105 10.08 4.76 9.51
CA LEU A 105 10.68 5.81 10.35
C LEU A 105 9.92 7.13 10.25
N ALA A 106 9.55 7.56 9.03
CA ALA A 106 8.80 8.79 8.79
C ALA A 106 7.40 8.75 9.41
N ARG A 107 6.80 7.56 9.49
CA ARG A 107 5.57 7.34 10.24
C ARG A 107 5.80 7.45 11.75
N GLY A 108 6.99 7.31 12.31
CA GLY A 108 7.23 7.63 13.72
C GLY A 108 6.60 6.65 14.70
N GLY A 109 6.82 5.35 14.48
CA GLY A 109 6.79 4.38 15.58
C GLY A 109 7.98 4.62 16.49
N SER A 110 7.79 4.56 17.81
CA SER A 110 8.85 4.68 18.81
C SER A 110 10.09 3.86 18.45
N VAL A 111 11.27 4.41 18.74
CA VAL A 111 12.67 3.98 18.48
C VAL A 111 13.06 2.57 18.99
N ARG A 112 12.09 1.69 19.27
CA ARG A 112 12.38 0.27 19.47
C ARG A 112 12.52 -0.41 18.10
N PRO A 113 13.51 -1.29 17.91
CA PRO A 113 13.60 -2.11 16.71
C PRO A 113 12.34 -2.99 16.66
N ALA A 114 11.33 -2.51 15.96
CA ALA A 114 10.13 -3.28 15.67
C ALA A 114 10.57 -4.50 14.83
N PRO A 115 9.96 -5.68 15.03
CA PRO A 115 10.25 -6.87 14.22
C PRO A 115 10.12 -6.58 12.71
N ASP A 116 9.32 -5.59 12.33
CA ASP A 116 9.11 -5.15 10.96
C ASP A 116 10.36 -4.48 10.34
N MET A 117 11.12 -3.71 11.13
CA MET A 117 12.36 -3.07 10.67
C MET A 117 13.50 -4.07 10.54
N LEU A 118 13.56 -5.05 11.45
CA LEU A 118 14.45 -6.20 11.33
C LEU A 118 14.08 -7.06 10.12
N GLY A 119 12.79 -7.26 9.86
CA GLY A 119 12.29 -7.96 8.67
C GLY A 119 12.74 -7.31 7.36
N LEU A 120 12.67 -5.98 7.25
CA LEU A 120 13.15 -5.24 6.08
C LEU A 120 14.68 -5.27 5.93
N LEU A 121 15.43 -5.20 7.04
CA LEU A 121 16.89 -5.34 7.01
C LEU A 121 17.30 -6.75 6.57
N LEU A 122 16.61 -7.77 7.07
CA LEU A 122 16.82 -9.16 6.65
C LEU A 122 16.43 -9.35 5.18
N LEU A 123 15.33 -8.76 4.73
CA LEU A 123 14.92 -8.77 3.32
C LEU A 123 15.99 -8.12 2.42
N ALA A 124 16.56 -6.99 2.84
CA ALA A 124 17.67 -6.34 2.15
C ALA A 124 18.91 -7.24 2.09
N SER A 125 19.22 -7.94 3.19
CA SER A 125 20.39 -8.84 3.26
C SER A 125 20.22 -10.09 2.40
N VAL A 126 19.03 -10.70 2.39
CA VAL A 126 18.73 -11.89 1.58
C VAL A 126 18.63 -11.54 0.10
N SER A 127 18.09 -10.37 -0.23
CA SER A 127 18.04 -9.90 -1.63
C SER A 127 19.41 -9.54 -2.21
N ALA A 128 20.40 -9.20 -1.38
CA ALA A 128 21.79 -9.05 -1.81
C ALA A 128 22.49 -10.40 -2.05
N CYS A 129 22.02 -11.49 -1.43
CA CYS A 129 22.59 -12.83 -1.51
C CYS A 129 21.49 -13.89 -1.76
N PRO A 130 20.94 -13.98 -2.99
CA PRO A 130 19.74 -14.77 -3.27
C PRO A 130 19.92 -16.28 -3.09
N ASP A 131 21.15 -16.81 -3.13
CA ASP A 131 21.40 -18.27 -3.13
C ASP A 131 21.11 -18.99 -1.80
N ARG A 132 20.93 -18.28 -0.68
CA ARG A 132 20.77 -18.90 0.65
C ARG A 132 19.41 -18.71 1.32
N GLY A 133 18.45 -18.01 0.70
CA GLY A 133 17.24 -17.58 1.42
C GLY A 133 15.98 -17.34 0.61
N VAL A 134 15.89 -17.85 -0.63
CA VAL A 134 14.73 -17.60 -1.52
C VAL A 134 13.39 -17.96 -0.85
N ASN A 135 13.35 -19.07 -0.09
CA ASN A 135 12.15 -19.53 0.61
C ASN A 135 11.70 -18.62 1.76
N LEU A 136 12.61 -17.76 2.27
CA LEU A 136 12.33 -16.81 3.36
C LEU A 136 11.91 -15.44 2.83
N LEU A 137 12.15 -15.13 1.55
CA LEU A 137 11.81 -13.83 0.96
C LEU A 137 10.30 -13.48 1.09
N PRO A 138 9.34 -14.40 0.86
CA PRO A 138 7.92 -14.11 1.07
C PRO A 138 7.60 -13.82 2.54
N ALA A 139 8.22 -14.55 3.48
CA ALA A 139 8.04 -14.34 4.91
C ALA A 139 8.56 -12.96 5.35
N LEU A 140 9.71 -12.54 4.82
CA LEU A 140 10.33 -11.26 5.15
C LEU A 140 9.59 -10.08 4.50
N CYS A 141 9.15 -10.24 3.25
CA CYS A 141 8.29 -9.26 2.56
C CYS A 141 6.94 -9.14 3.27
N TRP A 142 6.38 -10.26 3.73
CA TRP A 142 5.19 -10.29 4.56
C TRP A 142 5.35 -9.52 5.88
N VAL A 143 6.43 -9.75 6.63
CA VAL A 143 6.70 -9.03 7.88
C VAL A 143 6.91 -7.53 7.64
N GLY A 144 7.64 -7.15 6.60
CA GLY A 144 7.84 -5.75 6.21
C GLY A 144 6.55 -5.05 5.79
N THR A 145 5.74 -5.69 4.93
CA THR A 145 4.45 -5.16 4.48
C THR A 145 3.46 -5.07 5.62
N ARG A 146 3.43 -6.03 6.55
CA ARG A 146 2.62 -5.97 7.76
C ARG A 146 2.89 -4.71 8.58
N GLY A 147 4.17 -4.37 8.80
CA GLY A 147 4.57 -3.13 9.48
C GLY A 147 4.21 -1.87 8.68
N LEU A 148 4.44 -1.89 7.37
CA LEU A 148 4.09 -0.79 6.45
C LEU A 148 2.58 -0.56 6.32
N LEU A 149 1.77 -1.55 6.66
CA LEU A 149 0.32 -1.47 6.61
C LEU A 149 -0.29 -1.29 8.00
N GLY A 150 0.51 -1.33 9.07
CA GLY A 150 0.02 -1.25 10.46
C GLY A 150 -0.87 -2.43 10.84
N LEU A 151 -0.74 -3.56 10.14
CA LEU A 151 -1.54 -4.76 10.35
C LEU A 151 -1.07 -5.48 11.63
N SER A 152 -2.01 -5.81 12.52
CA SER A 152 -1.69 -6.49 13.76
C SER A 152 -2.81 -7.47 14.13
N PHE A 153 -2.41 -8.70 14.48
CA PHE A 153 -3.29 -9.74 15.01
C PHE A 153 -3.62 -9.54 16.50
N SER A 154 -2.99 -8.58 17.20
CA SER A 154 -3.14 -8.48 18.65
C SER A 154 -4.53 -7.95 19.03
N PRO A 155 -5.36 -8.75 19.72
CA PRO A 155 -6.69 -8.32 20.17
C PRO A 155 -6.61 -7.25 21.28
N ARG A 156 -5.46 -7.09 21.95
CA ARG A 156 -5.25 -6.06 22.99
C ARG A 156 -5.10 -4.65 22.42
N VAL A 157 -4.84 -4.52 21.11
CA VAL A 157 -4.73 -3.23 20.39
C VAL A 157 -6.11 -2.78 19.84
N ALA A 158 -7.16 -3.58 20.03
CA ALA A 158 -8.36 -3.61 19.20
C ALA A 158 -9.33 -2.41 19.27
N SER A 159 -9.17 -1.44 20.18
CA SER A 159 -10.05 -0.24 20.18
C SER A 159 -9.39 1.03 20.71
N ARG A 160 -8.51 0.92 21.71
CA ARG A 160 -7.84 2.07 22.33
C ARG A 160 -6.49 2.44 21.70
N GLY A 161 -5.90 1.54 20.91
CA GLY A 161 -4.53 1.68 20.36
C GLY A 161 -4.44 1.92 18.85
N LEU A 162 -5.57 2.12 18.16
CA LEU A 162 -5.55 2.54 16.75
C LEU A 162 -4.96 3.95 16.67
N ARG A 163 -3.82 4.03 15.99
CA ARG A 163 -3.19 5.29 15.67
C ARG A 163 -4.11 6.12 14.77
N ALA A 164 -4.12 7.43 14.94
CA ALA A 164 -4.83 8.32 14.03
C ALA A 164 -4.22 8.27 12.62
N PHE A 165 -5.09 8.25 11.61
CA PHE A 165 -4.72 8.22 10.20
C PHE A 165 -3.83 9.40 9.80
N ARG A 166 -2.78 9.10 9.04
CA ARG A 166 -1.86 10.08 8.46
C ARG A 166 -1.64 9.84 6.98
N MET A 167 -1.32 10.91 6.27
CA MET A 167 -1.03 10.85 4.85
C MET A 167 0.18 9.95 4.53
N ALA A 168 1.16 9.87 5.43
CA ALA A 168 2.26 8.90 5.38
C ALA A 168 1.81 7.42 5.35
N ASP A 169 0.58 7.08 5.75
CA ASP A 169 0.05 5.72 5.67
C ASP A 169 -0.15 5.27 4.22
N MET A 170 -0.47 6.18 3.28
CA MET A 170 -0.57 5.85 1.84
C MET A 170 0.79 5.52 1.24
N ALA A 171 1.82 6.28 1.63
CA ALA A 171 3.18 6.01 1.21
C ALA A 171 3.63 4.63 1.73
N GLY A 172 3.17 4.23 2.92
CA GLY A 172 3.32 2.87 3.44
C GLY A 172 2.66 1.81 2.57
N LEU A 173 1.41 2.05 2.15
CA LEU A 173 0.68 1.15 1.25
C LEU A 173 1.41 1.00 -0.10
N ILE A 174 1.83 2.11 -0.71
CA ILE A 174 2.54 2.12 -2.00
C ILE A 174 3.90 1.43 -1.88
N ALA A 175 4.66 1.68 -0.81
CA ALA A 175 5.91 0.98 -0.56
C ALA A 175 5.70 -0.53 -0.36
N GLY A 176 4.61 -0.93 0.32
CA GLY A 176 4.23 -2.34 0.47
C GLY A 176 3.88 -3.01 -0.86
N MET A 177 3.11 -2.33 -1.72
CA MET A 177 2.82 -2.81 -3.08
C MET A 177 4.10 -2.97 -3.90
N ALA A 178 5.02 -2.00 -3.83
CA ALA A 178 6.29 -2.05 -4.54
C ALA A 178 7.14 -3.26 -4.12
N LEU A 179 7.25 -3.52 -2.81
CA LEU A 179 7.98 -4.69 -2.30
C LEU A 179 7.44 -6.01 -2.87
N TRP A 180 6.12 -6.18 -2.93
CA TRP A 180 5.49 -7.36 -3.52
C TRP A 180 5.77 -7.47 -5.03
N LEU A 181 5.69 -6.38 -5.78
CA LEU A 181 6.02 -6.36 -7.21
C LEU A 181 7.49 -6.72 -7.46
N HIS A 182 8.42 -6.22 -6.64
CA HIS A 182 9.84 -6.57 -6.73
C HIS A 182 10.11 -8.03 -6.40
N LEU A 183 9.45 -8.57 -5.37
CA LEU A 183 9.57 -9.98 -5.02
C LEU A 183 9.09 -10.88 -6.16
N LEU A 184 7.95 -10.52 -6.76
CA LEU A 184 7.36 -11.29 -7.84
C LEU A 184 8.14 -11.14 -9.15
N ALA A 185 8.84 -10.04 -9.38
CA ALA A 185 9.67 -9.86 -10.58
C ALA A 185 10.92 -10.76 -10.62
N GLY A 186 11.29 -11.42 -9.51
CA GLY A 186 12.43 -12.34 -9.46
C GLY A 186 12.20 -13.64 -10.25
N GLU A 187 13.27 -14.19 -10.83
CA GLU A 187 13.22 -15.42 -11.62
C GLU A 187 12.95 -16.70 -10.81
N ARG A 188 13.25 -16.69 -9.51
CA ARG A 188 13.02 -17.84 -8.63
C ARG A 188 11.66 -17.70 -7.93
N MET A 189 10.73 -18.58 -8.30
CA MET A 189 9.38 -18.60 -7.74
C MET A 189 9.39 -19.07 -6.28
N PRO A 190 8.65 -18.39 -5.39
CA PRO A 190 8.43 -18.89 -4.04
C PRO A 190 7.54 -20.13 -4.06
N ASP A 191 7.69 -21.00 -3.06
CA ASP A 191 6.85 -22.19 -2.87
C ASP A 191 5.35 -21.84 -2.96
N ILE A 192 4.60 -22.62 -3.74
CA ILE A 192 3.16 -22.43 -4.01
C ILE A 192 2.32 -22.30 -2.73
N ARG A 193 2.76 -22.92 -1.64
CA ARG A 193 2.13 -22.84 -0.30
C ARG A 193 2.04 -21.41 0.25
N TRP A 194 2.97 -20.53 -0.17
CA TRP A 194 2.92 -19.11 0.20
C TRP A 194 1.72 -18.40 -0.40
N GLY A 195 1.29 -18.77 -1.61
CA GLY A 195 0.10 -18.21 -2.23
C GLY A 195 -1.15 -18.44 -1.36
N ALA A 196 -1.36 -19.70 -0.95
CA ALA A 196 -2.45 -20.09 -0.06
C ALA A 196 -2.40 -19.38 1.30
N PHE A 197 -1.21 -19.35 1.92
CA PHE A 197 -1.01 -18.69 3.20
C PHE A 197 -1.32 -17.19 3.15
N LEU A 198 -0.85 -16.49 2.11
CA LEU A 198 -1.08 -15.06 1.94
C LEU A 198 -2.57 -14.73 1.72
N ILE A 199 -3.30 -15.56 0.96
CA ILE A 199 -4.74 -15.39 0.77
C ILE A 199 -5.46 -15.51 2.12
N ILE A 200 -5.21 -16.59 2.88
CA ILE A 200 -5.83 -16.82 4.19
C ILE A 200 -5.50 -15.68 5.16
N ALA A 201 -4.22 -15.33 5.27
CA ALA A 201 -3.76 -14.29 6.19
C ALA A 201 -4.28 -12.90 5.80
N GLY A 202 -4.39 -12.61 4.49
CA GLY A 202 -5.01 -11.40 3.96
C GLY A 202 -6.50 -11.32 4.31
N CYS A 203 -7.26 -12.41 4.15
CA CYS A 203 -8.67 -12.46 4.57
C CYS A 203 -8.86 -12.22 6.07
N LEU A 204 -8.03 -12.85 6.91
CA LEU A 204 -8.06 -12.62 8.36
C LEU A 204 -7.73 -11.17 8.71
N PHE A 205 -6.75 -10.57 8.05
CA PHE A 205 -6.42 -9.16 8.26
C PHE A 205 -7.53 -8.23 7.80
N TYR A 206 -8.18 -8.52 6.68
CA TYR A 206 -9.31 -7.75 6.19
C TYR A 206 -10.46 -7.77 7.20
N GLY A 207 -10.80 -8.95 7.74
CA GLY A 207 -11.82 -9.09 8.78
C GLY A 207 -11.47 -8.33 10.05
N MET A 208 -10.24 -8.46 10.53
CA MET A 208 -9.76 -7.74 11.73
C MET A 208 -9.71 -6.22 11.52
N ALA A 209 -9.28 -5.76 10.35
CA ALA A 209 -9.22 -4.34 10.02
C ALA A 209 -10.64 -3.73 9.91
N SER A 210 -11.57 -4.45 9.28
CA SER A 210 -12.99 -4.07 9.21
C SER A 210 -13.63 -4.01 10.59
N TRP A 211 -13.40 -5.03 11.43
CA TRP A 211 -13.86 -5.03 12.82
C TRP A 211 -13.33 -3.82 13.61
N ARG A 212 -12.05 -3.51 13.46
CA ARG A 212 -11.41 -2.36 14.11
C ARG A 212 -11.96 -1.02 13.61
N ALA A 213 -12.33 -0.92 12.33
CA ALA A 213 -12.99 0.26 11.79
C ALA A 213 -14.38 0.45 12.41
N LEU A 214 -15.14 -0.63 12.60
CA LEU A 214 -16.46 -0.60 13.26
C LEU A 214 -16.39 -0.21 14.74
N CYS A 215 -15.34 -0.66 15.44
CA CYS A 215 -15.16 -0.36 16.87
C CYS A 215 -14.40 0.96 17.15
N ALA A 216 -14.08 1.75 16.13
CA ALA A 216 -13.29 2.98 16.30
C ALA A 216 -14.13 4.14 16.86
N ALA A 217 -13.55 4.89 17.79
CA ALA A 217 -14.22 6.02 18.46
C ALA A 217 -14.19 7.34 17.67
N ASP A 218 -13.25 7.49 16.74
CA ASP A 218 -12.98 8.74 16.01
C ASP A 218 -12.87 8.48 14.50
N ALA A 219 -13.21 9.46 13.68
CA ALA A 219 -13.22 9.32 12.22
C ALA A 219 -11.83 8.93 11.66
N ARG A 220 -10.75 9.54 12.17
CA ARG A 220 -9.37 9.15 11.79
C ARG A 220 -9.03 7.70 12.11
N ARG A 221 -9.61 7.12 13.17
CA ARG A 221 -9.35 5.73 13.54
C ARG A 221 -10.16 4.76 12.67
N VAL A 222 -11.39 5.13 12.32
CA VAL A 222 -12.20 4.41 11.31
C VAL A 222 -11.41 4.33 10.00
N MET A 223 -10.89 5.47 9.53
CA MET A 223 -10.09 5.55 8.30
C MET A 223 -8.83 4.66 8.36
N THR A 224 -8.08 4.63 9.47
CA THR A 224 -6.97 3.67 9.59
C THR A 224 -7.40 2.22 9.50
N GLY A 225 -8.56 1.87 10.04
CA GLY A 225 -9.09 0.51 9.95
C GLY A 225 -9.45 0.16 8.50
N LEU A 226 -10.13 1.06 7.79
CA LEU A 226 -10.50 0.86 6.40
C LEU A 226 -9.27 0.81 5.46
N VAL A 227 -8.27 1.66 5.68
CA VAL A 227 -6.99 1.60 4.95
C VAL A 227 -6.18 0.36 5.30
N GLY A 228 -6.30 -0.14 6.53
CA GLY A 228 -5.79 -1.46 6.89
C GLY A 228 -6.45 -2.58 6.06
N GLY A 229 -7.75 -2.46 5.79
CA GLY A 229 -8.50 -3.36 4.91
C GLY A 229 -8.00 -3.32 3.46
N THR A 230 -7.77 -2.13 2.90
CA THR A 230 -7.16 -2.02 1.55
C THR A 230 -5.73 -2.55 1.51
N GLY A 231 -4.96 -2.38 2.58
CA GLY A 231 -3.66 -3.05 2.76
C GLY A 231 -3.77 -4.58 2.78
N ALA A 232 -4.82 -5.13 3.40
CA ALA A 232 -5.05 -6.58 3.39
C ALA A 232 -5.40 -7.11 1.99
N LEU A 233 -6.08 -6.31 1.15
CA LEU A 233 -6.31 -6.67 -0.26
C LEU A 233 -5.01 -6.78 -1.05
N VAL A 234 -4.02 -5.92 -0.79
CA VAL A 234 -2.68 -6.01 -1.41
C VAL A 234 -2.04 -7.37 -1.13
N VAL A 235 -2.19 -7.88 0.10
CA VAL A 235 -1.69 -9.20 0.49
C VAL A 235 -2.41 -10.31 -0.26
N VAL A 236 -3.74 -10.26 -0.33
CA VAL A 236 -4.54 -11.27 -1.04
C VAL A 236 -4.15 -11.30 -2.51
N ILE A 237 -4.02 -10.14 -3.15
CA ILE A 237 -3.59 -10.01 -4.55
C ILE A 237 -2.18 -10.55 -4.74
N ALA A 238 -1.24 -10.28 -3.82
CA ALA A 238 0.10 -10.85 -3.87
C ALA A 238 0.07 -12.38 -3.76
N GLY A 239 -0.77 -12.96 -2.89
CA GLY A 239 -0.98 -14.40 -2.79
C GLY A 239 -1.53 -15.00 -4.09
N LEU A 240 -2.50 -14.34 -4.72
CA LEU A 240 -3.05 -14.74 -6.02
C LEU A 240 -2.00 -14.64 -7.13
N MET A 241 -1.10 -13.65 -7.10
CA MET A 241 0.01 -13.55 -8.06
C MET A 241 1.03 -14.66 -7.88
N VAL A 242 1.40 -15.01 -6.64
CA VAL A 242 2.29 -16.14 -6.36
C VAL A 242 1.71 -17.43 -6.93
N LEU A 243 0.42 -17.66 -6.68
CA LEU A 243 -0.27 -18.85 -7.15
C LEU A 243 -0.41 -18.87 -8.68
N ALA A 244 -0.80 -17.75 -9.29
CA ALA A 244 -0.92 -17.61 -10.74
C ALA A 244 0.42 -17.88 -11.46
N ARG A 245 1.55 -17.52 -10.86
CA ARG A 245 2.87 -17.80 -11.43
C ARG A 245 3.34 -19.22 -11.17
N ALA A 246 2.97 -19.82 -10.04
CA ALA A 246 3.31 -21.20 -9.74
C ALA A 246 2.58 -22.19 -10.67
N ASP A 247 1.35 -21.86 -11.08
CA ASP A 247 0.53 -22.66 -11.99
C ASP A 247 0.63 -22.19 -13.47
N ASP A 248 1.58 -21.31 -13.82
CA ASP A 248 1.79 -20.78 -15.18
C ASP A 248 0.53 -20.19 -15.85
N LEU A 249 -0.22 -19.36 -15.11
CA LEU A 249 -1.47 -18.71 -15.54
C LEU A 249 -1.25 -17.21 -15.86
N PRO A 250 -0.76 -16.85 -17.06
CA PRO A 250 -0.39 -15.47 -17.39
C PRO A 250 -1.60 -14.52 -17.39
N ALA A 251 -2.78 -14.99 -17.79
CA ALA A 251 -4.01 -14.18 -17.76
C ALA A 251 -4.40 -13.78 -16.33
N MET A 252 -4.23 -14.69 -15.37
CA MET A 252 -4.52 -14.43 -13.96
C MET A 252 -3.49 -13.47 -13.36
N ALA A 253 -2.20 -13.62 -13.70
CA ALA A 253 -1.14 -12.71 -13.26
C ALA A 253 -1.34 -11.27 -13.77
N VAL A 254 -1.71 -11.10 -15.05
CA VAL A 254 -2.03 -9.79 -15.63
C VAL A 254 -3.25 -9.17 -14.96
N CYS A 255 -4.31 -9.96 -14.74
CA CYS A 255 -5.51 -9.50 -14.06
C CYS A 255 -5.19 -9.05 -12.62
N ALA A 256 -4.43 -9.84 -11.86
CA ALA A 256 -3.99 -9.49 -10.51
C ALA A 256 -3.16 -8.20 -10.48
N THR A 257 -2.27 -7.99 -11.46
CA THR A 257 -1.44 -6.77 -11.57
C THR A 257 -2.29 -5.54 -11.83
N ARG A 258 -3.29 -5.67 -12.72
CA ARG A 258 -4.28 -4.61 -12.95
C ARG A 258 -5.12 -4.31 -11.71
N THR A 259 -5.54 -5.34 -10.96
CA THR A 259 -6.25 -5.16 -9.69
C THR A 259 -5.37 -4.42 -8.68
N LEU A 260 -4.08 -4.76 -8.58
CA LEU A 260 -3.13 -4.07 -7.71
C LEU A 260 -3.02 -2.57 -8.05
N MET A 261 -2.97 -2.23 -9.35
CA MET A 261 -2.93 -0.83 -9.81
C MET A 261 -4.22 -0.08 -9.52
N LEU A 262 -5.38 -0.76 -9.59
CA LEU A 262 -6.64 -0.15 -9.14
C LEU A 262 -6.62 0.13 -7.64
N VAL A 263 -6.10 -0.79 -6.81
CA VAL A 263 -5.91 -0.53 -5.36
C VAL A 263 -4.91 0.62 -5.14
N ALA A 264 -3.88 0.75 -5.96
CA ALA A 264 -2.99 1.93 -5.90
C ALA A 264 -3.76 3.22 -6.23
N GLY A 265 -4.71 3.18 -7.16
CA GLY A 265 -5.61 4.30 -7.46
C GLY A 265 -6.50 4.71 -6.28
N SER A 266 -6.99 3.75 -5.48
CA SER A 266 -7.82 4.08 -4.30
C SER A 266 -7.06 4.87 -3.24
N THR A 267 -5.72 4.83 -3.20
CA THR A 267 -4.92 5.70 -2.31
C THR A 267 -5.19 7.18 -2.49
N LEU A 268 -5.62 7.60 -3.68
CA LEU A 268 -6.00 8.99 -3.96
C LEU A 268 -7.30 9.37 -3.25
N VAL A 269 -8.27 8.45 -3.21
CA VAL A 269 -9.53 8.63 -2.46
C VAL A 269 -9.21 8.79 -0.98
N TRP A 270 -8.35 7.92 -0.46
CA TRP A 270 -7.89 8.01 0.92
C TRP A 270 -7.13 9.32 1.20
N ALA A 271 -6.27 9.78 0.28
CA ALA A 271 -5.52 11.03 0.43
C ALA A 271 -6.44 12.25 0.42
N PHE A 272 -7.44 12.23 -0.45
CA PHE A 272 -8.51 13.20 -0.48
C PHE A 272 -9.31 13.22 0.83
N MET A 273 -9.70 12.05 1.34
CA MET A 273 -10.41 11.96 2.63
C MET A 273 -9.54 12.40 3.81
N ALA A 274 -8.23 12.15 3.79
CA ALA A 274 -7.32 12.64 4.82
C ALA A 274 -7.34 14.18 4.87
N ARG A 275 -7.36 14.80 3.70
CA ARG A 275 -7.41 16.26 3.53
C ARG A 275 -8.72 16.85 4.00
N THR A 276 -9.85 16.23 3.67
CA THR A 276 -11.16 16.71 4.13
C THR A 276 -11.25 16.66 5.65
N VAL A 277 -10.78 15.57 6.27
CA VAL A 277 -10.74 15.44 7.75
C VAL A 277 -9.77 16.44 8.38
N ASP A 278 -8.60 16.68 7.79
CA ASP A 278 -7.67 17.70 8.29
C ASP A 278 -8.31 19.09 8.35
N VAL A 279 -9.11 19.46 7.33
CA VAL A 279 -9.81 20.75 7.29
C VAL A 279 -10.95 20.77 8.31
N MET A 280 -11.75 19.71 8.38
CA MET A 280 -12.85 19.59 9.35
C MET A 280 -12.34 19.69 10.79
N GLU A 281 -11.20 19.05 11.11
CA GLU A 281 -10.63 19.10 12.46
C GLU A 281 -10.00 20.45 12.82
N ARG A 282 -9.51 21.20 11.82
CA ARG A 282 -9.03 22.57 12.03
C ARG A 282 -10.16 23.52 12.39
N GLU A 283 -11.35 23.30 11.80
CA GLU A 283 -12.49 24.19 12.00
C GLU A 283 -13.37 23.78 13.19
N ALA A 284 -13.56 22.48 13.44
CA ALA A 284 -14.46 21.96 14.47
C ALA A 284 -13.75 21.33 15.70
N GLY A 285 -12.42 21.22 15.66
CA GLY A 285 -11.65 20.47 16.67
C GLY A 285 -11.67 18.95 16.43
N PRO A 286 -11.17 18.14 17.38
CA PRO A 286 -10.92 16.70 17.17
C PRO A 286 -12.19 15.92 16.81
N SER A 287 -12.08 15.04 15.81
CA SER A 287 -13.22 14.38 15.17
C SER A 287 -13.79 13.15 15.94
N VAL A 288 -14.22 13.35 17.20
CA VAL A 288 -14.83 12.30 18.04
C VAL A 288 -16.27 12.00 17.61
N LEU A 289 -16.54 10.79 17.11
CA LEU A 289 -17.83 10.40 16.51
C LEU A 289 -19.01 10.55 17.49
N LEU A 290 -18.79 10.29 18.77
CA LEU A 290 -19.79 10.42 19.83
C LEU A 290 -20.16 11.87 20.18
N ARG A 291 -19.35 12.86 19.77
CA ARG A 291 -19.56 14.29 20.05
C ARG A 291 -19.91 15.11 18.80
N LEU A 292 -19.79 14.52 17.61
CA LEU A 292 -20.06 15.19 16.34
C LEU A 292 -21.48 14.93 15.88
N GLY A 293 -22.40 15.78 16.31
CA GLY A 293 -23.73 15.91 15.72
C GLY A 293 -23.77 17.09 14.74
N GLY A 294 -24.55 16.96 13.65
CA GLY A 294 -24.92 18.12 12.82
C GLY A 294 -23.84 18.69 11.89
N LEU A 295 -22.71 18.01 11.69
CA LEU A 295 -21.67 18.44 10.73
C LEU A 295 -22.22 18.68 9.31
N GLY A 296 -23.25 17.94 8.90
CA GLY A 296 -23.91 18.16 7.62
C GLY A 296 -24.60 19.53 7.50
N MET A 297 -25.04 20.12 8.61
CA MET A 297 -25.62 21.47 8.62
C MET A 297 -24.55 22.56 8.83
N LEU A 298 -23.53 22.28 9.65
CA LEU A 298 -22.47 23.25 9.96
C LEU A 298 -21.43 23.37 8.84
N MET A 299 -21.12 22.26 8.17
CA MET A 299 -20.09 22.14 7.14
C MET A 299 -20.60 21.26 5.98
N PRO A 300 -21.64 21.69 5.25
CA PRO A 300 -22.30 20.85 4.24
C PRO A 300 -21.36 20.44 3.11
N ARG A 301 -20.45 21.33 2.70
CA ARG A 301 -19.48 21.05 1.63
C ARG A 301 -18.46 19.98 2.05
N LEU A 302 -17.82 20.15 3.21
CA LEU A 302 -16.80 19.19 3.69
C LEU A 302 -17.43 17.83 4.03
N SER A 303 -18.61 17.83 4.65
CA SER A 303 -19.35 16.61 4.94
C SER A 303 -19.78 15.89 3.66
N GLY A 304 -20.23 16.62 2.64
CA GLY A 304 -20.56 16.07 1.33
C GLY A 304 -19.34 15.47 0.62
N LEU A 305 -18.19 16.14 0.65
CA LEU A 305 -16.93 15.62 0.10
C LEU A 305 -16.46 14.36 0.85
N PHE A 306 -16.55 14.34 2.18
CA PHE A 306 -16.21 13.16 2.98
C PHE A 306 -17.15 11.99 2.70
N ALA A 307 -18.45 12.23 2.59
CA ALA A 307 -19.44 11.23 2.20
C ALA A 307 -19.19 10.69 0.79
N MET A 308 -18.82 11.55 -0.16
CA MET A 308 -18.43 11.14 -1.52
C MET A 308 -17.20 10.23 -1.51
N GLY A 309 -16.21 10.52 -0.66
CA GLY A 309 -15.05 9.64 -0.46
C GLY A 309 -15.44 8.26 0.10
N LEU A 310 -16.32 8.22 1.11
CA LEU A 310 -16.84 6.96 1.65
C LEU A 310 -17.69 6.17 0.62
N LEU A 311 -18.47 6.86 -0.21
CA LEU A 311 -19.21 6.24 -1.31
C LEU A 311 -18.25 5.66 -2.34
N ALA A 312 -17.16 6.36 -2.68
CA ALA A 312 -16.14 5.83 -3.58
C ALA A 312 -15.51 4.53 -3.05
N GLU A 313 -15.45 4.35 -1.73
CA GLU A 313 -14.93 3.14 -1.06
C GLU A 313 -16.00 2.07 -0.80
N SER A 314 -17.30 2.36 -0.96
CA SER A 314 -18.38 1.41 -0.62
C SER A 314 -18.56 0.28 -1.65
N GLY A 315 -17.84 0.34 -2.78
CA GLY A 315 -17.94 -0.68 -3.83
C GLY A 315 -19.19 -0.57 -4.71
N LEU A 316 -19.87 0.59 -4.72
CA LEU A 316 -21.03 0.83 -5.59
C LEU A 316 -20.60 1.07 -7.05
N PRO A 317 -21.32 0.53 -8.07
CA PRO A 317 -21.11 0.90 -9.47
C PRO A 317 -21.46 2.39 -9.68
N PRO A 318 -20.69 3.16 -10.49
CA PRO A 318 -19.51 2.81 -11.30
C PRO A 318 -18.16 3.18 -10.64
N LEU A 319 -18.03 3.10 -9.31
CA LEU A 319 -16.90 3.65 -8.57
C LEU A 319 -15.67 2.72 -8.60
N LEU A 320 -14.48 3.28 -8.33
CA LEU A 320 -13.21 2.57 -8.46
C LEU A 320 -13.14 1.27 -7.63
N VAL A 321 -13.64 1.30 -6.40
CA VAL A 321 -13.62 0.12 -5.52
C VAL A 321 -14.57 -0.99 -5.99
N PHE A 322 -15.63 -0.67 -6.75
CA PHE A 322 -16.44 -1.68 -7.43
C PHE A 322 -15.58 -2.49 -8.41
N PHE A 323 -14.75 -1.84 -9.22
CA PHE A 323 -13.86 -2.54 -10.16
C PHE A 323 -12.82 -3.41 -9.43
N VAL A 324 -12.29 -2.94 -8.29
CA VAL A 324 -11.39 -3.74 -7.44
C VAL A 324 -12.09 -5.02 -6.97
N ILE A 325 -13.28 -4.89 -6.38
CA ILE A 325 -14.05 -6.03 -5.86
C ILE A 325 -14.46 -6.96 -7.01
N TRP A 326 -14.93 -6.41 -8.12
CA TRP A 326 -15.35 -7.15 -9.30
C TRP A 326 -14.21 -7.97 -9.91
N MET A 327 -13.03 -7.35 -10.08
CA MET A 327 -11.84 -8.05 -10.58
C MET A 327 -11.33 -9.09 -9.59
N LEU A 328 -11.38 -8.81 -8.29
CA LEU A 328 -11.02 -9.78 -7.26
C LEU A 328 -11.96 -10.99 -7.28
N ALA A 329 -13.27 -10.76 -7.43
CA ALA A 329 -14.27 -11.81 -7.59
C ALA A 329 -14.02 -12.63 -8.87
N HIS A 330 -13.63 -11.97 -9.98
CA HIS A 330 -13.25 -12.67 -11.21
C HIS A 330 -12.00 -13.53 -11.04
N LEU A 331 -10.99 -13.04 -10.33
CA LEU A 331 -9.78 -13.80 -10.01
C LEU A 331 -10.13 -15.02 -9.16
N LEU A 332 -10.92 -14.85 -8.10
CA LEU A 332 -11.34 -15.94 -7.23
C LEU A 332 -12.23 -16.95 -7.95
N ALA A 333 -13.13 -16.51 -8.82
CA ALA A 333 -14.00 -17.38 -9.61
C ALA A 333 -13.26 -18.13 -10.74
N ALA A 334 -12.09 -17.64 -11.15
CA ALA A 334 -11.23 -18.31 -12.12
C ALA A 334 -10.39 -19.44 -11.49
N MET A 335 -10.18 -19.41 -10.17
CA MET A 335 -9.37 -20.39 -9.43
C MET A 335 -9.83 -21.85 -9.59
N PRO A 336 -11.13 -22.20 -9.50
CA PRO A 336 -11.57 -23.59 -9.67
C PRO A 336 -11.37 -24.14 -11.09
N ARG A 337 -11.16 -23.25 -12.07
CA ARG A 337 -10.92 -23.60 -13.47
C ARG A 337 -9.44 -23.75 -13.79
N ALA A 338 -8.57 -23.27 -12.89
CA ALA A 338 -7.15 -23.55 -12.92
C ALA A 338 -6.94 -24.97 -12.38
N GLY A 339 -6.25 -25.83 -13.14
CA GLY A 339 -5.80 -27.13 -12.62
C GLY A 339 -4.78 -26.92 -11.49
N GLY A 340 -4.56 -27.95 -10.66
CA GLY A 340 -3.56 -27.90 -9.59
C GLY A 340 -4.07 -27.31 -8.26
N LEU A 341 -3.14 -26.84 -7.42
CA LEU A 341 -3.43 -26.34 -6.07
C LEU A 341 -4.36 -25.12 -6.08
N ALA A 342 -4.39 -24.32 -7.16
CA ALA A 342 -5.38 -23.26 -7.33
C ALA A 342 -6.81 -23.77 -7.43
N GLY A 343 -7.03 -24.93 -8.05
CA GLY A 343 -8.33 -25.60 -8.16
C GLY A 343 -8.80 -26.19 -6.83
N ASP A 344 -7.87 -26.68 -6.01
CA ASP A 344 -8.16 -27.28 -4.70
C ASP A 344 -8.33 -26.24 -3.57
N LEU A 345 -7.76 -25.04 -3.74
CA LEU A 345 -7.82 -23.94 -2.77
C LEU A 345 -9.26 -23.50 -2.38
N PRO A 346 -10.20 -23.28 -3.32
CA PRO A 346 -11.58 -22.93 -2.96
C PRO A 346 -12.29 -24.03 -2.16
N LEU A 347 -11.99 -25.30 -2.42
CA LEU A 347 -12.49 -26.43 -1.65
C LEU A 347 -11.89 -26.43 -0.23
N LEU A 348 -10.58 -26.18 -0.09
CA LEU A 348 -9.90 -26.07 1.20
C LEU A 348 -10.38 -24.87 2.03
N LEU A 349 -10.64 -23.72 1.40
CA LEU A 349 -11.23 -22.55 2.07
C LEU A 349 -12.67 -22.83 2.51
N ALA A 350 -13.47 -23.50 1.68
CA ALA A 350 -14.83 -23.90 2.04
C ALA A 350 -14.86 -24.92 3.19
N LEU A 351 -13.97 -25.91 3.18
CA LEU A 351 -13.81 -26.88 4.25
C LEU A 351 -13.27 -26.25 5.54
N GLY A 352 -12.36 -25.27 5.45
CA GLY A 352 -11.90 -24.49 6.60
C GLY A 352 -12.99 -23.62 7.23
N ALA A 353 -13.89 -23.05 6.41
CA ALA A 353 -15.05 -22.32 6.88
C ALA A 353 -16.11 -23.23 7.52
N LEU A 354 -16.28 -24.47 7.02
CA LEU A 354 -17.21 -25.47 7.56
C LEU A 354 -16.66 -26.21 8.79
N GLY A 355 -15.34 -26.37 8.91
CA GLY A 355 -14.68 -27.04 10.06
C GLY A 355 -14.45 -26.15 11.28
N ALA A 356 -14.82 -24.87 11.21
CA ALA A 356 -14.81 -23.92 12.32
C ALA A 356 -16.22 -23.65 12.89
N GLY A 357 -17.16 -24.56 12.65
CA GLY A 357 -18.50 -24.59 13.25
C GLY A 357 -18.52 -25.41 14.54
#